data_AF-A0A6N4STH6-F1
#
_entry.id   AF-A0A6N4STH6-F1
#
_cell.length_a   1.000
_cell.length_b   1.000
_cell.length_c   1.000
_cell.angle_alpha   90.00
_cell.angle_beta   90.00
_cell.angle_gamma   90.00
#
_symmetry.space_group_name_H-M   'P 1'
#
loop_
_entity.id
_entity.type
_entity.pdbx_description
1 polymer ?
#
loop_
_entity_poly.entity_id
_entity_poly.type
_entity_poly.pdbx_seq_one_letter_code
_entity_poly.pdbx_strand_id
1 'polypeptide(L)'
;MYYRETFYTFDKLGENQKNRTIVFYKDYFSEFFVKQKAKVKDKIIWTFELIEELKRVPESYLKHIENTDGLYEIRVQHGSDIYRIFCFFDKGQLVVITNGFQKKTQKTPKQEIEKALKIKEEYLNEKK
;
A
#
# COMPACT_ATOMS: atom_id res chain seq x y z
N MET A 1 0.88 29.71 39.49
CA MET A 1 1.01 30.50 38.25
C MET A 1 1.95 29.71 37.34
N TYR A 2 1.41 29.14 36.25
CA TYR A 2 2.04 28.37 35.15
C TYR A 2 2.86 27.11 35.55
N TYR A 3 2.51 25.86 35.22
CA TYR A 3 2.13 25.27 33.94
C TYR A 3 1.25 24.02 34.21
N ARG A 4 -0.04 24.06 33.85
CA ARG A 4 -0.97 22.92 33.99
C ARG A 4 -1.89 22.76 32.78
N GLU A 5 -1.40 23.10 31.58
CA GLU A 5 -2.22 23.13 30.36
C GLU A 5 -1.69 22.29 29.18
N THR A 6 -0.62 21.50 29.33
CA THR A 6 -0.08 20.70 28.20
C THR A 6 -0.52 19.23 28.16
N PHE A 7 -1.41 18.79 29.05
CA PHE A 7 -1.93 17.41 29.05
C PHE A 7 -3.28 17.23 28.34
N TYR A 8 -3.86 18.29 27.78
CA TYR A 8 -5.20 18.26 27.14
C TYR A 8 -5.18 18.12 25.60
N THR A 9 -4.02 17.89 24.98
CA THR A 9 -3.88 17.78 23.51
C THR A 9 -3.27 16.46 23.03
N PHE A 10 -3.39 15.37 23.79
CA PHE A 10 -3.05 14.02 23.30
C PHE A 10 -4.26 13.14 22.95
N ASP A 11 -5.47 13.51 23.40
CA ASP A 11 -6.70 12.71 23.17
C ASP A 11 -7.64 13.28 22.08
N LYS A 12 -7.10 14.09 21.16
CA LYS A 12 -7.79 14.57 19.95
C LYS A 12 -6.88 14.59 18.71
N LEU A 13 -6.27 13.46 18.39
CA LEU A 13 -5.98 13.10 16.99
C LEU A 13 -7.19 12.25 16.55
N GLY A 14 -8.36 12.85 16.38
CA GLY A 14 -8.77 13.32 15.06
C GLY A 14 -9.16 12.10 14.24
N GLU A 15 -10.45 11.89 13.95
CA GLU A 15 -10.86 10.93 12.93
C GLU A 15 -10.09 11.27 11.65
N ASN A 16 -9.02 10.51 11.38
CA ASN A 16 -8.17 10.79 10.24
C ASN A 16 -9.03 10.54 8.99
N GLN A 17 -9.41 11.63 8.33
CA GLN A 17 -10.26 11.57 7.14
C GLN A 17 -9.49 10.82 6.05
N LYS A 18 -9.82 9.55 5.85
CA LYS A 18 -9.23 8.73 4.78
C LYS A 18 -9.59 9.35 3.43
N ASN A 19 -8.57 9.69 2.66
CA ASN A 19 -8.70 10.19 1.28
C ASN A 19 -8.90 9.05 0.27
N ARG A 20 -8.57 7.82 0.66
CA ARG A 20 -8.76 6.59 -0.10
C ARG A 20 -8.87 5.39 0.84
N THR A 21 -9.47 4.31 0.35
CA THR A 21 -9.62 3.04 1.06
C THR A 21 -8.80 1.96 0.35
N ILE A 22 -8.03 1.20 1.12
CA ILE A 22 -7.31 0.02 0.62
C ILE A 22 -8.20 -1.21 0.75
N VAL A 23 -8.30 -1.97 -0.34
CA VAL A 23 -9.00 -3.26 -0.37
C VAL A 23 -8.09 -4.35 -0.91
N PHE A 24 -8.10 -5.48 -0.22
CA PHE A 24 -7.42 -6.69 -0.67
C PHE A 24 -8.36 -7.48 -1.57
N TYR A 25 -7.91 -7.82 -2.78
CA TYR A 25 -8.67 -8.66 -3.69
C TYR A 25 -8.23 -10.11 -3.53
N LYS A 26 -9.18 -10.98 -3.13
CA LYS A 26 -8.93 -12.39 -2.79
C LYS A 26 -7.76 -12.52 -1.81
N ASP A 27 -7.04 -13.64 -1.86
CA ASP A 27 -5.98 -13.96 -0.89
C ASP A 27 -4.57 -13.65 -1.39
N TYR A 28 -4.41 -13.13 -2.62
CA TYR A 28 -3.10 -12.94 -3.24
C TYR A 28 -2.12 -12.13 -2.38
N PHE A 29 -2.58 -11.01 -1.82
CA PHE A 29 -1.76 -10.22 -0.90
C PHE A 29 -1.63 -10.88 0.48
N SER A 30 -2.71 -11.44 1.00
CA SER A 30 -2.75 -12.09 2.31
C SER A 30 -1.70 -13.20 2.40
N GLU A 31 -1.58 -14.03 1.37
CA GLU A 31 -0.57 -15.10 1.27
C GLU A 31 0.87 -14.58 1.36
N PHE A 32 1.14 -13.40 0.80
CA PHE A 32 2.43 -12.73 0.93
C PHE A 32 2.62 -12.15 2.34
N PHE A 33 1.60 -11.44 2.84
CA PHE A 33 1.65 -10.69 4.09
C PHE A 33 1.88 -11.60 5.30
N VAL A 34 1.16 -12.74 5.39
CA VAL A 34 1.25 -13.65 6.53
C VAL A 34 2.65 -14.23 6.72
N LYS A 35 3.42 -14.38 5.64
CA LYS A 35 4.80 -14.91 5.64
C LYS A 35 5.84 -13.92 6.14
N GLN A 36 5.49 -12.64 6.31
CA GLN A 36 6.44 -11.61 6.73
C GLN A 36 6.65 -11.59 8.26
N LYS A 37 7.82 -11.09 8.68
CA LYS A 37 8.15 -10.86 10.10
C LYS A 37 7.27 -9.75 10.68
N ALA A 38 7.01 -9.80 11.99
CA ALA A 38 6.14 -8.82 12.69
C ALA A 38 6.49 -7.36 12.34
N LYS A 39 7.76 -6.96 12.51
CA LYS A 39 8.20 -5.58 12.19
C LYS A 39 7.97 -5.15 10.73
N VAL A 40 8.01 -6.11 9.80
CA VAL A 40 7.72 -5.85 8.38
C VAL A 40 6.22 -5.69 8.17
N LYS A 41 5.41 -6.53 8.81
CA LYS A 41 3.94 -6.40 8.80
C LYS A 41 3.51 -5.03 9.33
N ASP A 42 4.06 -4.61 10.47
CA ASP A 42 3.79 -3.29 11.06
C ASP A 42 4.16 -2.17 10.09
N LYS A 43 5.31 -2.28 9.43
CA LYS A 43 5.74 -1.27 8.46
C LYS A 43 4.86 -1.22 7.21
N ILE A 44 4.35 -2.37 6.75
CA ILE A 44 3.40 -2.46 5.65
C ILE A 44 2.08 -1.78 6.04
N ILE A 45 1.51 -2.12 7.21
CA ILE A 45 0.26 -1.54 7.71
C ILE A 45 0.41 -0.02 7.85
N TRP A 46 1.47 0.44 8.48
CA TRP A 46 1.74 1.88 8.61
C TRP A 46 1.86 2.59 7.26
N THR A 47 2.44 1.93 6.25
CA THR A 47 2.52 2.51 4.89
C THR A 47 1.15 2.55 4.22
N PHE A 48 0.27 1.58 4.48
CA PHE A 48 -1.11 1.60 4.01
C PHE A 48 -1.90 2.73 4.62
N GLU A 49 -1.82 2.92 5.95
CA GLU A 49 -2.46 4.03 6.66
C GLU A 49 -2.01 5.39 6.08
N LEU A 50 -0.69 5.57 5.88
CA LEU A 50 -0.13 6.76 5.24
C LEU A 50 -0.73 7.01 3.84
N ILE A 51 -0.90 5.94 3.05
CA ILE A 51 -1.52 6.02 1.74
C ILE A 51 -3.01 6.34 1.85
N GLU A 52 -3.73 5.83 2.83
CA GLU A 52 -5.15 6.16 3.02
C GLU A 52 -5.33 7.62 3.43
N GLU A 53 -4.42 8.17 4.24
CA GLU A 53 -4.56 9.48 4.85
C GLU A 53 -4.07 10.64 3.96
N LEU A 54 -3.02 10.45 3.15
CA LEU A 54 -2.43 11.57 2.41
C LEU A 54 -3.22 11.91 1.14
N LYS A 55 -3.67 13.17 0.97
CA LYS A 55 -4.25 13.63 -0.31
C LYS A 55 -3.34 13.37 -1.51
N ARG A 56 -2.05 13.70 -1.38
CA ARG A 56 -1.02 13.43 -2.38
C ARG A 56 0.07 12.53 -1.78
N VAL A 57 0.15 11.29 -2.24
CA VAL A 57 1.18 10.36 -1.75
C VAL A 57 2.52 10.65 -2.44
N PRO A 58 3.62 10.75 -1.69
CA PRO A 58 4.96 10.83 -2.29
C PRO A 58 5.33 9.57 -3.08
N GLU A 59 6.09 9.73 -4.16
CA GLU A 59 6.59 8.61 -4.98
C GLU A 59 7.55 7.67 -4.22
N SER A 60 8.07 8.11 -3.08
CA SER A 60 8.84 7.26 -2.18
C SER A 60 8.00 6.13 -1.57
N TYR A 61 6.68 6.31 -1.49
CA TYR A 61 5.73 5.33 -0.93
C TYR A 61 4.81 4.72 -1.97
N LEU A 62 4.41 5.45 -3.00
CA LEU A 62 3.52 4.97 -4.06
C LEU A 62 3.98 5.49 -5.41
N LYS A 63 4.44 4.60 -6.28
CA LYS A 63 4.95 4.97 -7.61
C LYS A 63 4.15 4.31 -8.71
N HIS A 64 3.83 5.06 -9.76
CA HIS A 64 3.27 4.50 -10.99
C HIS A 64 4.30 3.62 -11.72
N ILE A 65 3.84 2.48 -12.25
CA ILE A 65 4.65 1.64 -13.13
C ILE A 65 4.43 2.12 -14.57
N GLU A 66 5.45 2.74 -15.13
CA GLU A 66 5.44 3.19 -16.53
C GLU A 66 5.20 2.02 -17.50
N ASN A 67 4.55 2.31 -18.64
CA ASN A 67 4.18 1.33 -19.66
C ASN A 67 3.19 0.26 -19.19
N THR A 68 2.43 0.54 -18.14
CA THR A 68 1.27 -0.24 -17.75
C THR A 68 0.03 0.65 -17.73
N ASP A 69 -1.12 0.06 -18.00
CA ASP A 69 -2.39 0.78 -17.83
C ASP A 69 -2.74 0.80 -16.33
N GLY A 70 -2.37 1.88 -15.63
CA GLY A 70 -2.84 2.19 -14.28
C GLY A 70 -2.38 1.26 -13.16
N LEU A 71 -1.19 0.64 -13.28
CA LEU A 71 -0.58 -0.15 -12.20
C LEU A 71 0.39 0.71 -11.37
N TYR A 72 0.37 0.52 -10.07
CA TYR A 72 1.21 1.24 -9.11
C TYR A 72 1.93 0.25 -8.19
N GLU A 73 3.09 0.64 -7.68
CA GLU A 73 3.82 -0.06 -6.63
C GLU A 73 3.85 0.74 -5.32
N ILE A 74 3.37 0.14 -4.24
CA ILE A 74 3.62 0.58 -2.88
C ILE A 74 5.02 0.14 -2.49
N ARG A 75 5.81 1.09 -1.99
CA ARG A 75 7.22 0.91 -1.66
C ARG A 75 7.38 0.86 -0.15
N VAL A 76 7.78 -0.31 0.35
CA VAL A 76 8.04 -0.52 1.77
C VAL A 76 9.50 -0.89 1.94
N GLN A 77 10.21 -0.21 2.85
CA GLN A 77 11.59 -0.52 3.20
C GLN A 77 11.72 -0.67 4.71
N HIS A 78 12.39 -1.73 5.15
CA HIS A 78 12.72 -1.98 6.54
C HIS A 78 14.17 -2.46 6.63
N GLY A 79 15.07 -1.57 7.09
CA GLY A 79 16.51 -1.83 7.03
C GLY A 79 16.98 -2.02 5.58
N SER A 80 17.66 -3.14 5.32
CA SER A 80 18.09 -3.56 3.97
C SER A 80 16.99 -4.24 3.16
N ASP A 81 15.89 -4.65 3.80
CA ASP A 81 14.81 -5.36 3.12
C ASP A 81 13.90 -4.37 2.38
N ILE A 82 13.71 -4.62 1.10
CA ILE A 82 12.91 -3.80 0.20
C ILE A 82 11.74 -4.64 -0.29
N TYR A 83 10.52 -4.17 -0.08
CA TYR A 83 9.29 -4.81 -0.50
C TYR A 83 8.53 -3.91 -1.48
N ARG A 84 7.88 -4.54 -2.45
CA ARG A 84 7.01 -3.87 -3.41
C ARG A 84 5.67 -4.59 -3.42
N ILE A 85 4.61 -3.82 -3.30
CA ILE A 85 3.24 -4.32 -3.28
C ILE A 85 2.50 -3.64 -4.43
N PHE A 86 2.04 -4.42 -5.39
CA PHE A 86 1.32 -3.87 -6.53
C PHE A 86 -0.13 -3.56 -6.18
N CYS A 87 -0.61 -2.46 -6.74
CA CYS A 87 -1.99 -2.04 -6.61
C CYS A 87 -2.45 -1.28 -7.85
N PHE A 88 -3.75 -1.10 -7.98
CA PHE A 88 -4.34 -0.19 -8.96
C PHE A 88 -5.47 0.60 -8.32
N PHE A 89 -5.82 1.72 -8.93
CA PHE A 89 -6.93 2.54 -8.50
C PHE A 89 -8.21 2.14 -9.22
N ASP A 90 -9.29 2.02 -8.47
CA ASP A 90 -10.65 1.90 -8.99
C ASP A 90 -11.53 3.01 -8.41
N LYS A 91 -12.38 3.61 -9.24
CA LYS A 91 -13.24 4.76 -8.89
C LYS A 91 -12.53 5.90 -8.14
N GLY A 92 -11.24 6.11 -8.40
CA GLY A 92 -10.43 7.23 -7.87
C GLY A 92 -10.01 7.13 -6.39
N GLN A 93 -10.71 6.36 -5.56
CA GLN A 93 -10.45 6.27 -4.12
C GLN A 93 -10.29 4.83 -3.60
N LEU A 94 -10.48 3.82 -4.44
CA LEU A 94 -10.28 2.42 -4.06
C LEU A 94 -8.90 1.97 -4.53
N VAL A 95 -8.01 1.60 -3.60
CA VAL A 95 -6.70 1.01 -3.92
C VAL A 95 -6.84 -0.51 -3.79
N VAL A 96 -6.88 -1.20 -4.92
CA VAL A 96 -6.98 -2.67 -4.96
C VAL A 96 -5.58 -3.25 -4.96
N ILE A 97 -5.25 -4.03 -3.93
CA ILE A 97 -3.93 -4.65 -3.80
C ILE A 97 -3.95 -6.04 -4.43
N THR A 98 -2.97 -6.29 -5.30
CA THR A 98 -2.89 -7.52 -6.10
C THR A 98 -1.84 -8.48 -5.54
N ASN A 99 -0.55 -8.13 -5.52
CA ASN A 99 0.50 -9.02 -5.02
C ASN A 99 1.62 -8.24 -4.32
N GLY A 100 2.35 -8.89 -3.43
CA GLY A 100 3.56 -8.35 -2.80
C GLY A 100 4.76 -9.26 -2.99
N PHE A 101 5.96 -8.69 -3.11
CA PHE A 101 7.20 -9.44 -3.17
C PHE A 101 8.35 -8.73 -2.46
N GLN A 102 9.28 -9.54 -1.92
CA GLN A 102 10.57 -9.04 -1.43
C GLN A 102 11.53 -8.90 -2.61
N LYS A 103 12.02 -7.70 -2.82
CA LYS A 103 12.97 -7.39 -3.89
C LYS A 103 14.36 -7.86 -3.49
N LYS A 104 14.86 -8.89 -4.19
CA LYS A 104 16.22 -9.41 -4.02
C LYS A 104 17.21 -8.90 -5.08
N THR A 105 16.69 -8.25 -6.13
CA THR A 105 17.47 -7.76 -7.28
C THR A 105 17.08 -6.31 -7.60
N GLN A 106 17.92 -5.56 -8.32
CA GLN A 106 17.68 -4.13 -8.60
C GLN A 106 16.45 -3.86 -9.48
N LYS A 107 16.10 -4.77 -10.39
CA LYS A 107 14.95 -4.64 -11.29
C LYS A 107 13.74 -5.40 -10.75
N THR A 108 12.56 -4.84 -10.96
CA THR A 108 11.30 -5.52 -10.65
C THR A 108 11.11 -6.69 -11.64
N PRO A 109 10.91 -7.93 -11.17
CA PRO A 109 10.75 -9.07 -12.08
C PRO A 109 9.52 -8.89 -12.98
N LYS A 110 9.68 -9.12 -14.30
CA LYS A 110 8.58 -8.99 -15.27
C LYS A 110 7.38 -9.87 -14.92
N GLN A 111 7.64 -11.09 -14.44
CA GLN A 111 6.61 -12.05 -14.04
C GLN A 111 5.67 -11.51 -12.96
N GLU A 112 6.19 -10.72 -12.02
CA GLU A 112 5.36 -10.13 -10.96
C GLU A 112 4.44 -9.03 -11.50
N ILE A 113 4.91 -8.27 -12.49
CA ILE A 113 4.09 -7.25 -13.18
C ILE A 113 2.99 -7.94 -13.99
N GLU A 114 3.33 -8.97 -14.76
CA GLU A 114 2.36 -9.75 -15.55
C GLU A 114 1.28 -10.37 -14.66
N LYS A 115 1.68 -10.94 -13.50
CA LYS A 115 0.74 -11.47 -12.52
C LYS A 115 -0.18 -10.38 -11.98
N ALA A 116 0.34 -9.21 -11.63
CA ALA A 116 -0.47 -8.09 -11.14
C ALA A 116 -1.47 -7.58 -12.19
N LEU A 117 -1.08 -7.52 -13.47
CA LEU A 117 -1.96 -7.14 -14.57
C LEU A 117 -3.08 -8.16 -14.79
N LYS A 118 -2.76 -9.46 -14.72
CA LYS A 118 -3.77 -10.53 -14.82
C LYS A 118 -4.80 -10.44 -13.69
N ILE A 119 -4.35 -10.20 -12.45
CA ILE A 119 -5.24 -10.04 -11.29
C ILE A 119 -6.13 -8.79 -11.46
N LYS A 120 -5.58 -7.69 -11.99
CA LYS A 120 -6.36 -6.48 -12.30
C LYS A 120 -7.45 -6.78 -13.34
N GLU A 121 -7.12 -7.47 -14.43
CA GLU A 121 -8.08 -7.85 -15.46
C GLU A 121 -9.20 -8.75 -14.89
N GLU A 122 -8.83 -9.73 -14.06
CA GLU A 122 -9.78 -10.60 -13.37
C GLU A 122 -10.76 -9.80 -12.50
N TYR A 123 -10.25 -8.88 -11.66
CA TYR A 123 -11.09 -7.99 -10.85
C TYR A 123 -12.06 -7.15 -11.69
N LEU A 124 -11.56 -6.58 -12.80
CA LEU A 124 -12.38 -5.74 -13.67
C LEU A 124 -13.46 -6.53 -14.41
N ASN A 125 -13.19 -7.80 -14.76
CA ASN A 125 -14.16 -8.67 -15.41
C ASN A 125 -15.23 -9.19 -14.44
N GLU A 126 -14.88 -9.50 -13.19
CA GLU A 126 -15.87 -9.90 -12.15
C GLU A 126 -16.84 -8.77 -11.78
N LYS A 127 -16.46 -7.52 -12.04
CA LYS A 127 -17.25 -6.32 -11.70
C LYS A 127 -18.20 -5.86 -12.81
N LYS A 128 -18.04 -6.38 -14.04
CA LYS A 128 -18.94 -6.10 -15.17
C LYS A 128 -20.26 -6.85 -14.99
#